data_AF-A0AAE6SQ82-F1
#
_entry.id   AF-A0AAE6SQ82-F1
#
_cell.length_a   1.000
_cell.length_b   1.000
_cell.length_c   1.000
_cell.angle_alpha   90.00
_cell.angle_beta   90.00
_cell.angle_gamma   90.00
#
_symmetry.space_group_name_H-M   'P 1'
#
loop_
_entity.id
_entity.type
_entity.pdbx_description
1 polymer ?
#
loop_
_entity_poly.entity_id
_entity_poly.type
_entity_poly.pdbx_seq_one_letter_code
_entity_poly.pdbx_strand_id
1 'polypeptide(L)'
;MTDRVRNYDLHLVIVFMSLAAAVICSFGVGSALIVQADGINLDMLTIRPDTLGDYMHSSFAIVFNLSLLAGGSCFLLAMVAVFNTFPDLLSRYIAIIGGVVGVSIVLMGVFPINFLDLHRKASTLYLFSTIFLHCICLLDYFKPGSTMTKRMLSLSIISLCSGLLLLTLFDWSQLDFTECSTDLPQYCIVSSAMWTLTQANILWCICLGLSLLTTIKTQQHSVYQFLETR
;
A
#
# COMPACT_ATOMS: atom_id res chain seq x y z
N MET A 1 -3.65 34.60 0.76
CA MET A 1 -2.79 34.06 1.84
C MET A 1 -3.35 32.75 2.38
N THR A 2 -4.67 32.66 2.59
CA THR A 2 -5.43 31.46 3.01
C THR A 2 -5.21 30.22 2.14
N ASP A 3 -5.21 30.32 0.81
CA ASP A 3 -4.98 29.15 -0.06
C ASP A 3 -3.57 28.54 0.07
N ARG A 4 -2.57 29.37 0.40
CA ARG A 4 -1.17 28.94 0.49
C ARG A 4 -0.89 28.17 1.79
N VAL A 5 -1.55 28.54 2.88
CA VAL A 5 -1.49 27.83 4.18
C VAL A 5 -2.25 26.51 4.10
N ARG A 6 -3.45 26.50 3.49
CA ARG A 6 -4.25 25.27 3.30
C ARG A 6 -3.49 24.18 2.54
N ASN A 7 -2.71 24.57 1.53
CA ASN A 7 -1.91 23.61 0.78
C ASN A 7 -0.80 22.99 1.65
N TYR A 8 -0.15 23.77 2.51
CA TYR A 8 0.94 23.26 3.36
C TYR A 8 0.46 22.17 4.34
N ASP A 9 -0.68 22.39 5.00
CA ASP A 9 -1.24 21.43 5.95
C ASP A 9 -1.61 20.11 5.27
N LEU A 10 -2.16 20.16 4.06
CA LEU A 10 -2.50 18.96 3.30
C LEU A 10 -1.26 18.17 2.86
N HIS A 11 -0.18 18.82 2.46
CA HIS A 11 1.08 18.12 2.16
C HIS A 11 1.59 17.40 3.42
N LEU A 12 1.51 18.04 4.58
CA LEU A 12 1.90 17.45 5.86
C LEU A 12 1.05 16.22 6.23
N VAL A 13 -0.26 16.28 5.98
CA VAL A 13 -1.16 15.13 6.15
C VAL A 13 -0.75 13.98 5.25
N ILE A 14 -0.40 14.22 3.97
CA ILE A 14 0.10 13.17 3.07
C ILE A 14 1.34 12.52 3.68
N VAL A 15 2.32 13.32 4.12
CA VAL A 15 3.58 12.82 4.70
C VAL A 15 3.31 11.93 5.92
N PHE A 16 2.58 12.45 6.91
CA PHE A 16 2.39 11.70 8.15
C PHE A 16 1.52 10.46 7.95
N MET A 17 0.44 10.57 7.18
CA MET A 17 -0.49 9.46 7.00
C MET A 17 0.09 8.35 6.12
N SER A 18 0.88 8.68 5.07
CA SER A 18 1.52 7.64 4.26
C SER A 18 2.66 6.94 5.01
N LEU A 19 3.44 7.67 5.82
CA LEU A 19 4.49 7.09 6.65
C LEU A 19 3.89 6.26 7.80
N ALA A 20 2.84 6.75 8.45
CA ALA A 20 2.14 6.00 9.49
C ALA A 20 1.56 4.70 8.95
N ALA A 21 0.92 4.73 7.77
CA ALA A 21 0.45 3.52 7.09
C ALA A 21 1.58 2.51 6.89
N ALA A 22 2.72 2.95 6.36
CA ALA A 22 3.87 2.08 6.13
C ALA A 22 4.44 1.48 7.44
N VAL A 23 4.55 2.29 8.49
CA VAL A 23 5.06 1.84 9.80
C VAL A 23 4.12 0.82 10.43
N ILE A 24 2.83 1.14 10.51
CA ILE A 24 1.82 0.27 11.11
C ILE A 24 1.77 -1.07 10.38
N CYS A 25 1.68 -1.05 9.04
CA CYS A 25 1.66 -2.28 8.25
C CYS A 25 2.96 -3.08 8.39
N SER A 26 4.13 -2.43 8.38
CA SER A 26 5.41 -3.13 8.53
C SER A 26 5.52 -3.84 9.89
N PHE A 27 5.13 -3.17 10.98
CA PHE A 27 5.17 -3.77 12.31
C PHE A 27 4.11 -4.87 12.48
N GLY A 28 2.88 -4.64 12.02
CA GLY A 28 1.81 -5.63 12.15
C GLY A 28 2.06 -6.89 11.34
N VAL A 29 2.38 -6.72 10.05
CA VAL A 29 2.70 -7.85 9.15
C VAL A 29 3.99 -8.53 9.59
N GLY A 30 5.04 -7.76 9.92
CA GLY A 30 6.32 -8.32 10.35
C GLY A 30 6.24 -9.10 11.65
N SER A 31 5.54 -8.58 12.66
CA SER A 31 5.38 -9.28 13.94
C SER A 31 4.54 -10.56 13.79
N ALA A 32 3.43 -10.51 13.05
CA ALA A 32 2.63 -11.70 12.78
C ALA A 32 3.42 -12.77 12.01
N LEU A 33 4.21 -12.36 11.02
CA LEU A 33 5.04 -13.28 10.23
C LEU A 33 6.14 -13.96 11.09
N ILE A 34 6.87 -13.20 11.90
CA ILE A 34 7.94 -13.75 12.76
C ILE A 34 7.36 -14.77 13.75
N VAL A 35 6.19 -14.48 14.32
CA VAL A 35 5.51 -15.39 15.24
C VAL A 35 5.01 -16.63 14.50
N GLN A 36 4.41 -16.48 13.32
CA GLN A 36 3.89 -17.59 12.54
C GLN A 36 4.99 -18.53 12.05
N ALA A 37 6.16 -17.99 11.71
CA ALA A 37 7.30 -18.74 11.24
C ALA A 37 8.17 -19.33 12.37
N ASP A 38 7.79 -19.14 13.64
CA ASP A 38 8.57 -19.55 14.82
C ASP A 38 10.02 -19.02 14.80
N GLY A 39 10.18 -17.76 14.37
CA GLY A 39 11.48 -17.09 14.25
C GLY A 39 11.76 -16.54 12.86
N ILE A 40 13.03 -16.19 12.60
CA ILE A 40 13.48 -15.66 11.30
C ILE A 40 14.08 -16.81 10.49
N ASN A 41 13.34 -17.30 9.50
CA ASN A 41 13.76 -18.36 8.59
C ASN A 41 13.34 -18.06 7.14
N LEU A 42 13.83 -18.85 6.18
CA LEU A 42 13.45 -18.70 4.76
C LEU A 42 12.03 -19.20 4.49
N ASP A 43 11.48 -20.05 5.36
CA ASP A 43 10.12 -20.58 5.27
C ASP A 43 9.07 -19.48 5.47
N MET A 44 9.43 -18.33 6.06
CA MET A 44 8.61 -17.12 6.09
C MET A 44 8.08 -16.73 4.70
N LEU A 45 8.85 -16.98 3.63
CA LEU A 45 8.47 -16.62 2.26
C LEU A 45 7.46 -17.60 1.63
N THR A 46 7.26 -18.78 2.21
CA THR A 46 6.28 -19.76 1.74
C THR A 46 4.92 -19.58 2.39
N ILE A 47 4.86 -18.91 3.55
CA ILE A 47 3.61 -18.51 4.23
C ILE A 47 2.94 -17.40 3.43
N ARG A 48 1.70 -17.63 2.99
CA ARG A 48 0.93 -16.60 2.30
C ARG A 48 0.57 -15.46 3.27
N PRO A 49 0.69 -14.17 2.88
CA PRO A 49 0.37 -13.06 3.79
C PRO A 49 -1.07 -13.04 4.32
N ASP A 50 -2.04 -13.49 3.53
CA ASP A 50 -3.47 -13.47 3.87
C ASP A 50 -3.83 -14.43 5.01
N THR A 51 -3.07 -15.54 5.17
CA THR A 51 -3.30 -16.50 6.27
C THR A 51 -2.82 -15.99 7.62
N LEU A 52 -1.99 -14.94 7.65
CA LEU A 52 -1.57 -14.30 8.91
C LEU A 52 -2.73 -13.66 9.67
N GLY A 53 -3.84 -13.38 9.00
CA GLY A 53 -5.06 -12.84 9.59
C GLY A 53 -6.02 -13.89 10.16
N ASP A 54 -5.68 -15.18 10.13
CA ASP A 54 -6.55 -16.26 10.59
C ASP A 54 -6.54 -16.41 12.12
N TYR A 55 -7.65 -16.08 12.77
CA TYR A 55 -7.82 -16.23 14.22
C TYR A 55 -7.74 -17.67 14.74
N MET A 56 -7.95 -18.66 13.87
CA MET A 56 -7.92 -20.08 14.27
C MET A 56 -6.50 -20.67 14.23
N HIS A 57 -5.60 -20.07 13.43
CA HIS A 57 -4.28 -20.65 13.14
C HIS A 57 -3.11 -19.71 13.43
N SER A 58 -3.35 -18.41 13.66
CA SER A 58 -2.30 -17.44 13.96
C SER A 58 -2.54 -16.71 15.28
N SER A 59 -1.62 -16.89 16.23
CA SER A 59 -1.65 -16.22 17.54
C SER A 59 -1.64 -14.68 17.44
N PHE A 60 -1.09 -14.13 16.35
CA PHE A 60 -0.96 -12.70 16.11
C PHE A 60 -1.94 -12.17 15.05
N ALA A 61 -2.97 -12.96 14.69
CA ALA A 61 -4.01 -12.55 13.74
C ALA A 61 -4.67 -11.22 14.12
N ILE A 62 -4.88 -10.97 15.41
CA ILE A 62 -5.47 -9.69 15.86
C ILE A 62 -4.55 -8.50 15.55
N VAL A 63 -3.24 -8.67 15.73
CA VAL A 63 -2.24 -7.62 15.45
C VAL A 63 -2.18 -7.37 13.95
N PHE A 64 -2.16 -8.44 13.15
CA PHE A 64 -2.20 -8.35 11.69
C PHE A 64 -3.46 -7.60 11.20
N ASN A 65 -4.65 -8.06 11.59
CA ASN A 65 -5.92 -7.49 11.13
C ASN A 65 -6.11 -6.03 11.58
N LEU A 66 -5.77 -5.70 12.83
CA LEU A 66 -5.81 -4.31 13.31
C LEU A 66 -4.79 -3.43 12.59
N SER A 67 -3.62 -3.97 12.22
CA SER A 67 -2.65 -3.22 11.43
C SER A 67 -3.13 -2.93 10.02
N LEU A 68 -3.85 -3.86 9.38
CA LEU A 68 -4.51 -3.60 8.09
C LEU A 68 -5.59 -2.52 8.24
N LEU A 69 -6.42 -2.60 9.28
CA LEU A 69 -7.47 -1.60 9.53
C LEU A 69 -6.87 -0.20 9.74
N ALA A 70 -5.89 -0.07 10.64
CA ALA A 70 -5.26 1.21 10.95
C ALA A 70 -4.40 1.72 9.78
N GLY A 71 -3.58 0.86 9.17
CA GLY A 71 -2.73 1.21 8.03
C GLY A 71 -3.53 1.60 6.79
N GLY A 72 -4.59 0.85 6.47
CA GLY A 72 -5.53 1.17 5.39
C GLY A 72 -6.26 2.50 5.63
N SER A 73 -6.66 2.78 6.88
CA SER A 73 -7.29 4.06 7.26
C SER A 73 -6.32 5.24 7.09
N CYS A 74 -5.07 5.10 7.54
CA CYS A 74 -4.04 6.09 7.30
C CYS A 74 -3.79 6.30 5.80
N PHE A 75 -3.67 5.23 5.02
CA PHE A 75 -3.49 5.34 3.59
C PHE A 75 -4.66 6.05 2.90
N LEU A 76 -5.90 5.74 3.29
CA LEU A 76 -7.10 6.41 2.81
C LEU A 76 -7.06 7.92 3.09
N LEU A 77 -6.70 8.33 4.31
CA LEU A 77 -6.55 9.75 4.65
C LEU A 77 -5.45 10.43 3.83
N ALA A 78 -4.32 9.74 3.58
CA ALA A 78 -3.28 10.25 2.70
C ALA A 78 -3.84 10.49 1.28
N MET A 79 -4.65 9.59 0.74
CA MET A 79 -5.26 9.74 -0.57
C MET A 79 -6.28 10.87 -0.63
N VAL A 80 -7.09 11.05 0.42
CA VAL A 80 -7.98 12.23 0.54
C VAL A 80 -7.16 13.52 0.52
N ALA A 81 -6.02 13.57 1.20
CA ALA A 81 -5.14 14.72 1.16
C ALA A 81 -4.50 14.92 -0.22
N VAL A 82 -4.06 13.86 -0.92
CA VAL A 82 -3.56 13.92 -2.31
C VAL A 82 -4.63 14.52 -3.24
N PHE A 83 -5.88 14.06 -3.15
CA PHE A 83 -6.99 14.56 -3.97
C PHE A 83 -7.20 16.08 -3.83
N ASN A 84 -7.09 16.58 -2.60
CA ASN A 84 -7.28 18.00 -2.29
C ASN A 84 -6.02 18.84 -2.54
N THR A 85 -4.84 18.21 -2.60
CA THR A 85 -3.55 18.89 -2.82
C THR A 85 -3.26 19.13 -4.29
N PHE A 86 -3.49 18.11 -5.12
CA PHE A 86 -3.11 18.14 -6.54
C PHE A 86 -4.35 18.34 -7.43
N PRO A 87 -4.44 19.45 -8.17
CA PRO A 87 -5.62 19.77 -8.97
C PRO A 87 -5.68 19.02 -10.29
N ASP A 88 -4.58 18.42 -10.75
CA ASP A 88 -4.52 17.76 -12.04
C ASP A 88 -5.29 16.43 -12.05
N LEU A 89 -5.81 16.08 -13.23
CA LEU A 89 -6.71 14.94 -13.38
C LEU A 89 -6.06 13.61 -12.99
N LEU A 90 -4.79 13.44 -13.30
CA LEU A 90 -4.12 12.16 -13.12
C LEU A 90 -3.80 11.89 -11.65
N SER A 91 -3.29 12.88 -10.93
CA SER A 91 -3.13 12.80 -9.47
C SER A 91 -4.48 12.63 -8.75
N ARG A 92 -5.58 13.19 -9.28
CA ARG A 92 -6.92 12.92 -8.74
C ARG A 92 -7.38 11.49 -8.98
N TYR A 93 -7.10 10.90 -10.14
CA TYR A 93 -7.37 9.48 -10.37
C TYR A 93 -6.52 8.58 -9.48
N ILE A 94 -5.23 8.89 -9.29
CA ILE A 94 -4.36 8.20 -8.33
C ILE A 94 -4.98 8.24 -6.93
N ALA A 95 -5.45 9.40 -6.49
CA ALA A 95 -6.07 9.56 -5.19
C ALA A 95 -7.39 8.77 -5.05
N ILE A 96 -8.25 8.77 -6.07
CA ILE A 96 -9.51 8.01 -6.04
C ILE A 96 -9.23 6.51 -5.98
N ILE A 97 -8.40 5.99 -6.89
CA ILE A 97 -8.10 4.55 -6.93
C ILE A 97 -7.30 4.13 -5.71
N GLY A 98 -6.33 4.94 -5.27
CA GLY A 98 -5.63 4.72 -4.01
C GLY A 98 -6.58 4.73 -2.81
N GLY A 99 -7.62 5.56 -2.82
CA GLY A 99 -8.69 5.53 -1.84
C GLY A 99 -9.44 4.19 -1.83
N VAL A 100 -9.76 3.64 -3.01
CA VAL A 100 -10.35 2.30 -3.14
C VAL A 100 -9.40 1.22 -2.60
N VAL A 101 -8.10 1.32 -2.88
CA VAL A 101 -7.08 0.44 -2.30
C VAL A 101 -7.11 0.55 -0.76
N GLY A 102 -7.08 1.75 -0.20
CA GLY A 102 -7.17 1.97 1.25
C GLY A 102 -8.43 1.34 1.88
N VAL A 103 -9.59 1.54 1.26
CA VAL A 103 -10.86 0.93 1.69
C VAL A 103 -10.78 -0.59 1.63
N SER A 104 -10.24 -1.16 0.55
CA SER A 104 -10.10 -2.62 0.44
C SER A 104 -9.17 -3.22 1.50
N ILE A 105 -8.09 -2.53 1.87
CA ILE A 105 -7.21 -2.93 2.98
C ILE A 105 -7.97 -2.89 4.31
N VAL A 106 -8.74 -1.82 4.57
CA VAL A 106 -9.58 -1.73 5.77
C VAL A 106 -10.59 -2.88 5.81
N LEU A 107 -11.24 -3.18 4.69
CA LEU A 107 -12.20 -4.29 4.60
C LEU A 107 -11.55 -5.64 4.86
N MET A 108 -10.33 -5.90 4.39
CA MET A 108 -9.59 -7.14 4.71
C MET A 108 -9.27 -7.26 6.21
N GLY A 109 -9.03 -6.14 6.91
CA GLY A 109 -8.83 -6.13 8.36
C GLY A 109 -10.13 -6.30 9.16
N VAL A 110 -11.25 -5.73 8.68
CA VAL A 110 -12.58 -5.86 9.30
C VAL A 110 -13.17 -7.26 9.07
N PHE A 111 -12.99 -7.79 7.86
CA PHE A 111 -13.41 -9.12 7.44
C PHE A 111 -12.17 -9.98 7.19
N PRO A 112 -11.53 -10.48 8.25
CA PRO A 112 -10.40 -11.39 8.09
C PRO A 112 -10.80 -12.70 7.45
N ILE A 113 -9.82 -13.54 7.12
CA ILE A 113 -10.02 -14.78 6.34
C ILE A 113 -11.03 -15.75 6.97
N ASN A 114 -11.29 -15.65 8.28
CA ASN A 114 -12.38 -16.35 8.96
C ASN A 114 -13.78 -16.04 8.37
N PHE A 115 -13.98 -14.87 7.76
CA PHE A 115 -15.15 -14.47 6.97
C PHE A 115 -14.87 -14.61 5.48
N LEU A 116 -14.62 -15.86 5.06
CA LEU A 116 -14.08 -16.24 3.75
C LEU A 116 -14.70 -15.48 2.57
N ASP A 117 -16.02 -15.46 2.44
CA ASP A 117 -16.73 -14.85 1.31
C ASP A 117 -16.49 -13.33 1.20
N LEU A 118 -16.48 -12.63 2.34
CA LEU A 118 -16.27 -11.18 2.39
C LEU A 118 -14.79 -10.85 2.20
N HIS A 119 -13.91 -11.63 2.84
CA HIS A 119 -12.47 -11.47 2.72
C HIS A 119 -12.01 -11.63 1.27
N ARG A 120 -12.46 -12.69 0.58
CA ARG A 120 -12.15 -12.96 -0.84
C ARG A 120 -12.58 -11.82 -1.74
N LYS A 121 -13.79 -11.27 -1.54
CA LYS A 121 -14.27 -10.09 -2.30
C LYS A 121 -13.42 -8.86 -2.03
N ALA A 122 -13.07 -8.60 -0.77
CA ALA A 122 -12.21 -7.47 -0.40
C ALA A 122 -10.79 -7.60 -0.97
N SER A 123 -10.19 -8.79 -0.89
CA SER A 123 -8.87 -9.11 -1.46
C SER A 123 -8.87 -9.02 -2.99
N THR A 124 -9.93 -9.48 -3.65
CA THR A 124 -10.11 -9.31 -5.10
C THR A 124 -10.15 -7.83 -5.47
N LEU A 125 -10.96 -7.03 -4.76
CA LEU A 125 -11.03 -5.58 -4.97
C LEU A 125 -9.67 -4.92 -4.76
N TYR A 126 -8.94 -5.32 -3.72
CA TYR A 126 -7.58 -4.85 -3.45
C TYR A 126 -6.64 -5.15 -4.61
N LEU A 127 -6.64 -6.38 -5.13
CA LEU A 127 -5.76 -6.78 -6.24
C LEU A 127 -6.01 -5.93 -7.49
N PHE A 128 -7.26 -5.84 -7.94
CA PHE A 128 -7.62 -5.06 -9.12
C PHE A 128 -7.31 -3.57 -8.93
N SER A 129 -7.75 -2.98 -7.81
CA SER A 129 -7.53 -1.55 -7.56
C SER A 129 -6.05 -1.21 -7.45
N THR A 130 -5.22 -2.10 -6.89
CA THR A 130 -3.77 -1.93 -6.84
C THR A 130 -3.15 -1.95 -8.23
N ILE A 131 -3.56 -2.89 -9.10
CA ILE A 131 -3.08 -2.93 -10.49
C ILE A 131 -3.46 -1.65 -11.23
N PHE A 132 -4.73 -1.22 -11.12
CA PHE A 132 -5.18 0.04 -11.73
C PHE A 132 -4.41 1.24 -11.18
N LEU A 133 -4.20 1.32 -9.86
CA LEU A 133 -3.44 2.40 -9.23
C LEU A 133 -2.05 2.52 -9.87
N HIS A 134 -1.31 1.42 -9.95
CA HIS A 134 0.04 1.46 -10.49
C HIS A 134 0.08 1.69 -12.00
N CYS A 135 -0.91 1.25 -12.77
CA CYS A 135 -1.05 1.65 -14.17
C CYS A 135 -1.16 3.18 -14.30
N ILE A 136 -1.96 3.82 -13.45
CA ILE A 136 -2.10 5.28 -13.47
C ILE A 136 -0.82 5.98 -12.98
N CYS A 137 -0.15 5.44 -11.96
CA CYS A 137 1.16 5.95 -11.51
C CYS A 137 2.22 5.91 -12.62
N LEU A 138 2.23 4.86 -13.45
CA LEU A 138 3.11 4.80 -14.63
C LEU A 138 2.80 5.94 -15.61
N LEU A 139 1.51 6.18 -15.89
CA LEU A 139 1.10 7.26 -16.79
C LEU A 139 1.47 8.63 -16.22
N ASP A 140 1.32 8.86 -14.90
CA ASP A 140 1.65 10.15 -14.29
C ASP A 140 3.13 10.47 -14.36
N TYR A 141 4.00 9.46 -14.30
CA TYR A 141 5.44 9.68 -14.39
C TYR A 141 5.88 10.36 -15.70
N PHE A 142 5.23 10.04 -16.82
CA PHE A 142 5.60 10.61 -18.13
C PHE A 142 5.01 12.01 -18.38
N LYS A 143 4.16 12.50 -17.47
CA LYS A 143 3.55 13.83 -17.57
C LYS A 143 4.53 14.92 -17.13
N PRO A 144 4.59 16.09 -17.80
CA PRO A 144 5.33 17.25 -17.30
C PRO A 144 4.82 17.69 -15.93
N GLY A 145 5.73 17.89 -14.97
CA GLY A 145 5.36 18.22 -13.59
C GLY A 145 4.73 17.05 -12.83
N SER A 146 5.10 15.81 -13.17
CA SER A 146 4.68 14.60 -12.49
C SER A 146 4.87 14.67 -10.97
N THR A 147 3.93 14.06 -10.24
CA THR A 147 4.04 13.85 -8.80
C THR A 147 4.87 12.61 -8.45
N MET A 148 5.18 11.76 -9.44
CA MET A 148 5.88 10.49 -9.27
C MET A 148 7.40 10.66 -9.36
N THR A 149 8.12 10.12 -8.38
CA THR A 149 9.58 10.04 -8.42
C THR A 149 10.07 8.78 -9.14
N LYS A 150 11.34 8.74 -9.57
CA LYS A 150 11.95 7.54 -10.16
C LYS A 150 11.83 6.29 -9.26
N ARG A 151 11.93 6.46 -7.94
CA ARG A 151 11.79 5.36 -6.97
C ARG A 151 10.36 4.83 -6.94
N MET A 152 9.38 5.74 -6.94
CA MET A 152 7.95 5.37 -7.00
C MET A 152 7.60 4.68 -8.31
N LEU A 153 8.22 5.08 -9.42
CA LEU A 153 8.08 4.41 -10.71
C LEU A 153 8.58 2.96 -10.63
N SER A 154 9.81 2.73 -10.14
CA SER A 154 10.37 1.39 -10.00
C SER A 154 9.49 0.48 -9.15
N LEU A 155 9.00 1.00 -8.01
CA LEU A 155 8.08 0.25 -7.15
C LEU A 155 6.73 -0.03 -7.83
N SER A 156 6.23 0.91 -8.63
CA SER A 156 4.98 0.71 -9.39
C SER A 156 5.14 -0.36 -10.46
N ILE A 157 6.29 -0.44 -11.13
CA ILE A 157 6.60 -1.51 -12.09
C ILE A 157 6.63 -2.87 -11.37
N ILE A 158 7.33 -2.95 -10.23
CA ILE A 158 7.39 -4.19 -9.43
C ILE A 158 5.97 -4.61 -9.01
N SER A 159 5.18 -3.68 -8.48
CA SER A 159 3.81 -3.93 -8.04
C SER A 159 2.91 -4.39 -9.19
N LEU A 160 3.06 -3.81 -10.38
CA LEU A 160 2.32 -4.25 -11.57
C LEU A 160 2.71 -5.67 -11.99
N CYS A 161 4.01 -5.96 -12.08
CA CYS A 161 4.47 -7.31 -12.43
C CYS A 161 3.94 -8.35 -11.44
N SER A 162 4.02 -8.07 -10.13
CA SER A 162 3.49 -8.97 -9.10
C SER A 162 1.97 -9.09 -9.14
N GLY A 163 1.24 -7.99 -9.33
CA GLY A 163 -0.22 -8.00 -9.43
C GLY A 163 -0.73 -8.74 -10.67
N LEU A 164 -0.10 -8.53 -11.83
CA LEU A 164 -0.42 -9.25 -13.06
C LEU A 164 -0.10 -10.74 -12.93
N LEU A 165 1.03 -11.10 -12.29
CA LEU A 165 1.34 -12.49 -11.98
C LEU A 165 0.26 -13.11 -11.09
N LEU A 166 -0.19 -12.42 -10.04
CA LEU A 166 -1.29 -12.89 -9.20
C LEU A 166 -2.58 -13.07 -10.01
N LEU A 167 -2.94 -12.14 -10.90
CA LEU A 167 -4.11 -12.34 -11.77
C LEU A 167 -4.02 -13.60 -12.63
N THR A 168 -2.83 -14.01 -13.08
CA THR A 168 -2.67 -15.26 -13.83
C THR A 168 -2.80 -16.52 -12.98
N LEU A 169 -2.57 -16.40 -11.66
CA LEU A 169 -2.64 -17.50 -10.69
C LEU A 169 -3.98 -17.54 -9.93
N PHE A 170 -4.88 -16.60 -10.22
CA PHE A 170 -6.13 -16.41 -9.49
C PHE A 170 -7.22 -17.40 -9.94
N ASP A 171 -7.83 -18.10 -8.99
CA ASP A 171 -8.99 -18.97 -9.25
C ASP A 171 -10.29 -18.14 -9.24
N TRP A 172 -10.82 -17.89 -10.43
CA TRP A 172 -12.06 -17.12 -10.62
C TRP A 172 -13.32 -17.77 -10.05
N SER A 173 -13.30 -19.09 -9.84
CA SER A 173 -14.46 -19.81 -9.28
C SER A 173 -14.56 -19.61 -7.76
N GLN A 174 -13.41 -19.53 -7.09
CA GLN A 174 -13.34 -19.37 -5.64
C GLN A 174 -13.04 -17.95 -5.20
N LEU A 175 -12.60 -17.07 -6.12
CA LEU A 175 -12.06 -15.74 -5.83
C LEU A 175 -10.90 -15.80 -4.84
N ASP A 176 -10.01 -16.78 -5.03
CA ASP A 176 -8.90 -17.08 -4.12
C ASP A 176 -7.72 -17.67 -4.90
N PHE A 177 -6.62 -17.91 -4.20
CA PHE A 177 -5.45 -18.60 -4.73
C PHE A 177 -5.36 -20.00 -4.16
N THR A 178 -4.85 -20.93 -4.96
CA THR A 178 -4.54 -22.28 -4.50
C THR A 178 -3.58 -22.23 -3.31
N GLU A 179 -3.80 -23.11 -2.34
CA GLU A 179 -2.91 -23.27 -1.19
C GLU A 179 -1.51 -23.69 -1.64
N CYS A 180 -0.49 -23.19 -0.94
CA CYS A 180 0.88 -23.63 -1.16
C CYS A 180 1.02 -25.09 -0.65
N SER A 181 1.51 -26.00 -1.48
CA SER A 181 1.71 -27.41 -1.09
C SER A 181 2.68 -27.51 0.08
N THR A 182 2.29 -28.27 1.11
CA THR A 182 3.12 -28.59 2.28
C THR A 182 4.00 -29.82 2.09
N ASP A 183 3.74 -30.61 1.04
CA ASP A 183 4.28 -31.97 0.89
C ASP A 183 5.66 -32.01 0.25
N LEU A 184 6.05 -30.95 -0.46
CA LEU A 184 7.37 -30.77 -1.08
C LEU A 184 7.85 -29.35 -0.79
N PRO A 185 9.16 -29.11 -0.57
CA PRO A 185 9.74 -27.77 -0.40
C PRO A 185 9.79 -27.04 -1.75
N GLN A 186 8.64 -26.92 -2.42
CA GLN A 186 8.48 -26.18 -3.65
C GLN A 186 8.21 -24.73 -3.31
N TYR A 187 8.99 -23.86 -3.95
CA TYR A 187 8.83 -22.43 -3.90
C TYR A 187 7.38 -22.03 -4.27
N CYS A 188 6.64 -21.45 -3.32
CA CYS A 188 5.27 -21.02 -3.58
C CYS A 188 5.27 -19.67 -4.31
N ILE A 189 5.04 -19.73 -5.62
CA ILE A 189 5.02 -18.54 -6.49
C ILE A 189 3.94 -17.55 -6.05
N VAL A 190 2.77 -18.06 -5.64
CA VAL A 190 1.66 -17.23 -5.12
C VAL A 190 2.11 -16.43 -3.91
N SER A 191 2.67 -17.10 -2.90
CA SER A 191 3.16 -16.45 -1.67
C SER A 191 4.22 -15.39 -2.00
N SER A 192 5.20 -15.72 -2.84
CA SER A 192 6.25 -14.77 -3.21
C SER A 192 5.71 -13.55 -3.96
N ALA A 193 4.71 -13.73 -4.83
CA ALA A 193 4.09 -12.63 -5.55
C ALA A 193 3.28 -11.73 -4.61
N MET A 194 2.54 -12.31 -3.65
CA MET A 194 1.81 -11.58 -2.60
C MET A 194 2.77 -10.79 -1.71
N TRP A 195 3.88 -11.39 -1.28
CA TRP A 195 4.90 -10.71 -0.48
C TRP A 195 5.52 -9.55 -1.25
N THR A 196 5.90 -9.78 -2.51
CA THR A 196 6.51 -8.74 -3.35
C THR A 196 5.54 -7.57 -3.54
N LEU A 197 4.27 -7.85 -3.83
CA LEU A 197 3.25 -6.81 -3.97
C LEU A 197 3.06 -6.02 -2.66
N THR A 198 2.94 -6.72 -1.53
CA THR A 198 2.75 -6.11 -0.20
C THR A 198 3.91 -5.19 0.15
N GLN A 199 5.15 -5.68 -0.02
CA GLN A 199 6.34 -4.89 0.30
C GLN A 199 6.53 -3.71 -0.66
N ALA A 200 6.23 -3.89 -1.94
CA ALA A 200 6.29 -2.81 -2.91
C ALA A 200 5.30 -1.69 -2.55
N ASN A 201 4.08 -2.03 -2.12
CA ASN A 201 3.07 -1.07 -1.68
C ASN A 201 3.47 -0.31 -0.40
N ILE A 202 4.03 -1.01 0.59
CA ILE A 202 4.55 -0.39 1.82
C ILE A 202 5.67 0.60 1.48
N LEU A 203 6.65 0.18 0.68
CA LEU A 203 7.75 1.03 0.25
C LEU A 203 7.27 2.20 -0.61
N TRP A 204 6.21 2.00 -1.39
CA TRP A 204 5.60 3.07 -2.19
C TRP A 204 5.01 4.16 -1.31
N CYS A 205 4.34 3.78 -0.21
CA CYS A 205 3.83 4.73 0.79
C CYS A 205 4.95 5.55 1.46
N ILE A 206 6.10 4.91 1.74
CA ILE A 206 7.28 5.60 2.25
C ILE A 206 7.79 6.61 1.21
N CYS A 207 7.93 6.17 -0.05
CA CYS A 207 8.42 7.04 -1.11
C CYS A 207 7.48 8.23 -1.37
N LEU A 208 6.17 8.03 -1.29
CA LEU A 208 5.18 9.11 -1.37
C LEU A 208 5.44 10.14 -0.26
N GLY A 209 5.52 9.70 1.00
CA GLY A 209 5.73 10.60 2.13
C GLY A 209 7.05 11.36 2.06
N LEU A 210 8.14 10.68 1.70
CA LEU A 210 9.46 11.32 1.56
C LEU A 210 9.53 12.30 0.38
N SER A 211 8.85 12.00 -0.73
CA SER A 211 8.75 12.89 -1.88
C SER A 211 8.08 14.21 -1.49
N LEU A 212 6.92 14.12 -0.83
CA LEU A 212 6.16 15.29 -0.39
C LEU A 212 6.92 16.11 0.67
N LEU A 213 7.62 15.45 1.59
CA LEU A 213 8.47 16.14 2.57
C LEU A 213 9.57 16.97 1.90
N THR A 214 10.15 16.46 0.80
CA THR A 214 11.16 17.18 0.03
C THR A 214 10.55 18.41 -0.64
N THR A 215 9.37 18.28 -1.25
CA THR A 215 8.64 19.41 -1.85
C THR A 215 8.31 20.49 -0.82
N ILE A 216 7.87 20.12 0.38
CA ILE A 216 7.61 21.06 1.48
C ILE A 216 8.87 21.86 1.82
N LYS A 217 10.01 21.18 2.01
CA LYS A 217 11.29 21.83 2.37
C LYS A 217 11.73 22.81 1.28
N THR A 218 11.60 22.45 0.01
CA THR A 218 11.93 23.34 -1.10
C THR A 218 11.04 24.58 -1.11
N GLN A 219 9.73 24.42 -0.92
CA GLN A 219 8.79 25.55 -0.84
C GLN A 219 9.12 26.49 0.32
N GLN A 220 9.44 25.94 1.50
CA GLN A 220 9.84 26.75 2.66
C GLN A 220 11.10 27.57 2.38
N HIS A 221 12.14 26.93 1.82
CA HIS A 221 13.39 27.59 1.50
C HIS A 221 13.20 28.78 0.53
N SER A 222 12.40 28.59 -0.52
CA SER A 222 12.08 29.68 -1.45
C SER A 222 11.33 30.84 -0.79
N VAL A 223 10.44 30.56 0.17
CA VAL A 223 9.74 31.60 0.93
C VAL A 223 10.70 32.36 1.85
N TYR A 224 11.61 31.68 2.54
CA TYR A 224 12.62 32.32 3.38
C TYR A 224 13.54 33.24 2.56
N GLN A 225 14.06 32.77 1.41
CA GLN A 225 14.88 33.59 0.53
C GLN A 225 14.13 34.84 -0.01
N PHE A 226 12.83 34.71 -0.28
CA PHE A 226 12.01 35.85 -0.70
C PHE A 226 11.82 36.88 0.42
N LEU A 227 11.76 36.43 1.68
CA LEU A 227 11.66 37.33 2.83
C LEU A 227 12.98 38.03 3.15
N GLU A 228 14.14 37.38 2.93
CA GLU A 228 15.46 38.00 3.14
C GLU A 228 15.85 39.02 2.06
N THR A 229 15.29 38.89 0.86
CA THR A 229 15.56 39.79 -0.28
C THR A 229 14.67 41.03 -0.31
N ARG A 230 13.83 41.25 0.72
CA ARG A 230 12.85 42.33 0.80
C ARG A 230 13.07 43.19 2.03
#